data_AF-A0A7C2K0J0-F1
#
_entry.id   AF-A0A7C2K0J0-F1
#
_cell.length_a   1.000
_cell.length_b   1.000
_cell.length_c   1.000
_cell.angle_alpha   90.00
_cell.angle_beta   90.00
_cell.angle_gamma   90.00
#
_symmetry.space_group_name_H-M   'P 1'
#
loop_
_entity.id
_entity.type
_entity.pdbx_description
1 polymer ?
#
loop_
_entity_poly.entity_id
_entity_poly.type
_entity_poly.pdbx_seq_one_letter_code
_entity_poly.pdbx_strand_id
1 'polypeptide(L)'
;MVLTRKQKAVLDFIQQFILTHGYPPTIREIAEGLNLGLNSIYSIQRHLKVLEDKGFIRRNSRKPRGIELLHFKLSNAAMIPLVGKVSAGFPIPAIEEVEGNVVFDALLIKDTSNTIALRVKGDSMVGAGIYDRDIVVVRRWGS
;
A
#
# COMPACT_ATOMS: atom_id res chain seq x y z
N MET A 1 0.64 21.04 -11.61
CA MET A 1 0.97 20.40 -12.90
C MET A 1 -0.26 19.69 -13.45
N VAL A 2 -0.54 19.81 -14.75
CA VAL A 2 -1.74 19.21 -15.38
C VAL A 2 -1.33 17.96 -16.17
N LEU A 3 -2.03 16.85 -15.94
CA LEU A 3 -1.90 15.60 -16.72
C LEU A 3 -3.03 15.54 -17.74
N THR A 4 -2.73 15.03 -18.94
CA THR A 4 -3.79 14.71 -19.90
C THR A 4 -4.59 13.51 -19.42
N ARG A 5 -5.83 13.33 -19.94
CA ARG A 5 -6.68 12.19 -19.57
C ARG A 5 -5.97 10.84 -19.70
N LYS A 6 -5.20 10.64 -20.77
CA LYS A 6 -4.42 9.41 -21.01
C LYS A 6 -3.23 9.26 -20.05
N GLN A 7 -2.49 10.35 -19.78
CA GLN A 7 -1.39 10.33 -18.81
C GLN A 7 -1.90 10.01 -17.41
N LYS A 8 -3.02 10.61 -17.01
CA LYS A 8 -3.68 10.34 -15.74
C LYS A 8 -4.12 8.89 -15.66
N ALA A 9 -4.77 8.35 -16.70
CA ALA A 9 -5.17 6.94 -16.72
C ALA A 9 -3.98 5.97 -16.55
N VAL A 10 -2.82 6.26 -17.17
CA VAL A 10 -1.61 5.45 -16.96
C VAL A 10 -1.12 5.53 -15.51
N LEU A 11 -1.08 6.74 -14.92
CA LEU A 11 -0.69 6.93 -13.53
C LEU A 11 -1.65 6.22 -12.56
N ASP A 12 -2.96 6.41 -12.76
CA ASP A 12 -4.03 5.81 -11.95
C ASP A 12 -3.98 4.28 -12.05
N PHE A 13 -3.70 3.73 -13.24
CA PHE A 13 -3.50 2.28 -13.42
C PHE A 13 -2.27 1.77 -12.66
N ILE A 14 -1.13 2.44 -12.76
CA ILE A 14 0.09 2.05 -12.04
C ILE A 14 -0.16 2.06 -10.53
N GLN A 15 -0.82 3.11 -10.02
CA GLN A 15 -1.26 3.19 -8.64
C GLN A 15 -2.10 1.96 -8.32
N GLN A 16 -3.27 1.81 -8.94
CA GLN A 16 -4.21 0.72 -8.67
C GLN A 16 -3.58 -0.68 -8.75
N PHE A 17 -2.67 -0.90 -9.69
CA PHE A 17 -1.97 -2.16 -9.84
C PHE A 17 -1.07 -2.45 -8.64
N ILE A 18 -0.27 -1.46 -8.20
CA ILE A 18 0.52 -1.57 -6.97
C ILE A 18 -0.38 -1.83 -5.77
N LEU A 19 -1.54 -1.17 -5.69
CA LEU A 19 -2.49 -1.37 -4.59
C LEU A 19 -3.01 -2.79 -4.51
N THR A 20 -3.30 -3.37 -5.68
CA THR A 20 -3.99 -4.66 -5.77
C THR A 20 -3.01 -5.83 -5.67
N HIS A 21 -1.81 -5.67 -6.20
CA HIS A 21 -0.83 -6.76 -6.33
C HIS A 21 0.38 -6.63 -5.38
N GLY A 22 0.61 -5.45 -4.79
CA GLY A 22 1.76 -5.18 -3.92
C GLY A 22 3.09 -4.95 -4.65
N TYR A 23 3.07 -4.85 -5.98
CA TYR A 23 4.25 -4.58 -6.80
C TYR A 23 3.89 -3.78 -8.07
N PRO A 24 4.84 -3.03 -8.67
CA PRO A 24 4.56 -2.24 -9.85
C PRO A 24 4.34 -3.09 -11.11
N PRO A 25 3.46 -2.64 -12.03
CA PRO A 25 3.22 -3.34 -13.28
C PRO A 25 4.41 -3.22 -14.23
N THR A 26 4.49 -4.15 -15.17
CA THR A 26 5.33 -4.09 -16.35
C THR A 26 4.66 -3.24 -17.44
N ILE A 27 5.44 -2.82 -18.44
CA ILE A 27 4.91 -2.05 -19.58
C ILE A 27 3.85 -2.84 -20.36
N ARG A 28 3.98 -4.18 -20.44
CA ARG A 28 2.99 -5.04 -21.10
C ARG A 28 1.68 -5.09 -20.32
N GLU A 29 1.75 -5.29 -19.01
CA GLU A 29 0.57 -5.26 -18.14
C GLU A 29 -0.17 -3.92 -18.22
N ILE A 30 0.56 -2.79 -18.33
CA ILE A 30 -0.05 -1.47 -18.52
C ILE A 30 -0.76 -1.38 -19.89
N ALA A 31 -0.13 -1.89 -20.96
CA ALA A 31 -0.71 -1.86 -22.30
C ALA A 31 -1.96 -2.75 -22.42
N GLU A 32 -1.94 -3.93 -21.78
CA GLU A 32 -3.07 -4.88 -21.75
C GLU A 32 -4.20 -4.39 -20.85
N GLY A 33 -3.89 -3.77 -19.71
CA GLY A 33 -4.88 -3.31 -18.75
C GLY A 33 -5.60 -2.02 -19.14
N LEU A 34 -5.05 -1.22 -20.06
CA LEU A 34 -5.64 0.05 -20.49
C LEU A 34 -6.35 -0.07 -21.84
N ASN A 35 -7.67 -0.30 -21.81
CA ASN A 35 -8.57 -0.29 -22.97
C ASN A 35 -8.87 1.13 -23.50
N LEU A 36 -7.84 1.96 -23.73
CA LEU A 36 -7.96 3.36 -24.14
C LEU A 36 -7.31 3.67 -25.50
N GLY A 37 -7.13 2.65 -26.35
CA GLY A 37 -6.36 2.77 -27.60
C GLY A 37 -4.88 3.04 -27.34
N LEU A 38 -4.37 2.57 -26.18
CA LEU A 38 -2.98 2.63 -25.74
C LEU A 38 -2.29 1.27 -25.87
N ASN A 39 -2.69 0.51 -26.87
CA ASN A 39 -2.40 -0.92 -26.99
C ASN A 39 -0.94 -1.18 -27.43
N SER A 40 -0.18 -0.13 -27.76
CA SER A 40 1.21 -0.24 -28.17
C SER A 40 2.16 0.12 -27.03
N ILE A 41 3.13 -0.76 -26.80
CA ILE A 41 4.25 -0.59 -25.87
C ILE A 41 4.91 0.79 -26.04
N TYR A 42 5.06 1.28 -27.28
CA TYR A 42 5.68 2.57 -27.56
C TYR A 42 4.86 3.75 -27.00
N SER A 43 3.53 3.67 -27.08
CA SER A 43 2.64 4.70 -26.55
C SER A 43 2.73 4.78 -25.03
N ILE A 44 2.76 3.62 -24.36
CA ILE A 44 2.97 3.54 -22.91
C ILE A 44 4.33 4.11 -22.51
N GLN A 45 5.39 3.75 -23.23
CA GLN A 45 6.74 4.30 -22.99
C GLN A 45 6.75 5.84 -23.07
N ARG A 46 6.07 6.42 -24.06
CA ARG A 46 5.94 7.88 -24.19
C ARG A 46 5.20 8.50 -23.00
N HIS A 47 4.09 7.90 -22.58
CA HIS A 47 3.34 8.38 -21.42
C HIS A 47 4.15 8.27 -20.12
N LEU A 48 4.83 7.15 -19.89
CA LEU A 48 5.71 6.94 -18.74
C LEU A 48 6.85 7.96 -18.70
N LYS A 49 7.46 8.28 -19.85
CA LYS A 49 8.49 9.32 -19.92
C LYS A 49 7.95 10.68 -19.52
N VAL A 50 6.76 11.06 -19.99
CA VAL A 50 6.16 12.35 -19.58
C VAL A 50 5.81 12.36 -18.09
N LEU A 51 5.37 11.24 -17.52
CA LEU A 51 5.10 11.13 -16.07
C LEU A 51 6.40 11.26 -15.25
N GLU A 52 7.49 10.70 -15.75
CA GLU A 52 8.83 10.78 -15.16
C GLU A 52 9.40 12.20 -15.24
N ASP A 53 9.35 12.83 -16.42
CA ASP A 53 9.81 14.21 -16.63
C ASP A 53 8.99 15.20 -15.78
N LYS A 54 7.72 14.89 -15.50
CA LYS A 54 6.85 15.67 -14.59
C LYS A 54 7.00 15.29 -13.10
N GLY A 55 7.87 14.35 -12.76
CA GLY A 55 8.16 13.96 -11.37
C GLY A 55 7.05 13.16 -10.68
N PHE A 56 6.12 12.54 -11.39
CA PHE A 56 5.12 11.64 -10.80
C PHE A 56 5.70 10.26 -10.49
N ILE A 57 6.64 9.80 -11.32
CA ILE A 57 7.26 8.49 -11.23
C ILE A 57 8.78 8.57 -11.42
N ARG A 58 9.50 7.55 -11.01
CA ARG A 58 10.89 7.26 -11.40
C ARG A 58 10.95 5.86 -12.01
N ARG A 59 11.81 5.64 -13.00
CA ARG A 59 11.95 4.32 -13.63
C ARG A 59 13.38 3.82 -13.65
N ASN A 60 13.51 2.51 -13.48
CA ASN A 60 14.71 1.75 -13.80
C ASN A 60 14.43 0.83 -14.99
N SER A 61 14.78 1.27 -16.19
CA SER A 61 14.54 0.54 -17.45
C SER A 61 15.24 -0.82 -17.55
N ARG A 62 16.18 -1.13 -16.64
CA ARG A 62 16.84 -2.45 -16.59
C ARG A 62 16.02 -3.49 -15.82
N LYS A 63 14.96 -3.06 -15.11
CA LYS A 63 14.10 -3.94 -14.31
C LYS A 63 12.67 -3.93 -14.88
N PRO A 64 12.05 -5.08 -15.17
CA PRO A 64 10.68 -5.15 -15.70
C PRO A 64 9.64 -4.44 -14.83
N ARG A 65 9.86 -4.47 -13.51
CA ARG A 65 9.03 -3.85 -12.46
C ARG A 65 9.77 -2.69 -11.79
N GLY A 66 10.53 -1.93 -12.56
CA GLY A 66 11.36 -0.83 -12.07
C GLY A 66 10.65 0.51 -11.93
N ILE A 67 9.31 0.55 -11.81
CA ILE A 67 8.54 1.79 -11.69
C ILE A 67 8.33 2.12 -10.22
N GLU A 68 8.72 3.32 -9.81
CA GLU A 68 8.52 3.86 -8.46
C GLU A 68 7.63 5.11 -8.54
N LEU A 69 6.65 5.21 -7.65
CA LEU A 69 5.78 6.39 -7.53
C LEU A 69 6.45 7.41 -6.61
N LEU A 70 6.71 8.63 -7.09
CA LEU A 70 7.35 9.68 -6.30
C LEU A 70 6.36 10.48 -5.47
N HIS A 71 5.11 10.55 -5.93
CA HIS A 71 4.01 11.22 -5.24
C HIS A 71 2.86 10.24 -5.10
N PHE A 72 3.02 9.31 -4.18
CA PHE A 72 1.92 8.44 -3.75
C PHE A 72 0.97 9.30 -2.91
N LYS A 73 -0.05 9.88 -3.56
CA LYS A 73 -1.15 10.46 -2.79
C LYS A 73 -1.87 9.29 -2.14
N LEU A 74 -1.60 9.08 -0.85
CA LEU A 74 -2.44 8.34 0.07
C LEU A 74 -3.78 9.07 0.14
N SER A 75 -4.63 8.90 -0.88
CA SER A 75 -5.96 9.50 -0.89
C SER A 75 -6.83 8.93 0.22
N ASN A 76 -6.48 7.75 0.75
CA ASN A 76 -7.16 7.09 1.85
C ASN A 76 -6.14 6.71 2.93
N ALA A 77 -6.10 7.49 4.01
CA ALA A 77 -5.41 7.11 5.23
C ALA A 77 -6.33 6.18 6.05
N ALA A 78 -5.85 5.00 6.41
CA ALA A 78 -6.53 4.14 7.37
C ALA A 78 -6.01 4.47 8.77
N MET A 79 -6.89 4.99 9.63
CA MET A 79 -6.61 5.15 11.05
C MET A 79 -6.90 3.83 11.74
N ILE A 80 -5.86 3.17 12.21
CA ILE A 80 -5.96 1.88 12.90
C ILE A 80 -5.69 2.10 14.39
N PRO A 81 -6.59 1.65 15.27
CA PRO A 81 -6.39 1.79 16.70
C PRO A 81 -5.15 0.98 17.12
N LEU A 82 -4.23 1.65 17.82
CA LEU A 82 -3.12 1.02 18.49
C LEU A 82 -3.62 0.56 19.86
N VAL A 83 -3.73 -0.75 20.00
CA VAL A 83 -4.21 -1.39 21.21
C VAL A 83 -3.02 -1.78 22.07
N GLY A 84 -3.09 -1.40 23.35
CA GLY A 84 -2.10 -1.71 24.36
C GLY A 84 -2.23 -3.13 24.91
N LYS A 85 -1.78 -3.33 26.16
CA LYS A 85 -1.78 -4.63 26.85
C LYS A 85 -3.13 -5.34 26.76
N VAL A 86 -3.13 -6.52 26.14
CA VAL A 86 -4.18 -7.53 26.36
C VAL A 86 -3.96 -8.10 27.75
N SER A 87 -4.81 -7.78 28.71
CA SER A 87 -4.78 -8.40 30.04
C SER A 87 -5.15 -9.88 29.88
N ALA A 88 -4.17 -10.77 29.99
CA ALA A 88 -4.43 -12.21 30.01
C ALA A 88 -5.01 -12.60 31.38
N GLY A 89 -6.31 -12.89 31.41
CA GLY A 89 -7.04 -13.36 32.59
C GLY A 89 -8.46 -13.81 32.23
N PHE A 90 -8.93 -14.86 32.91
CA PHE A 90 -10.26 -15.48 32.79
C PHE A 90 -11.44 -14.48 32.80
N PRO A 91 -12.61 -14.89 32.27
CA PRO A 91 -13.28 -14.22 31.15
C PRO A 91 -13.76 -12.80 31.50
N ILE A 92 -12.91 -11.82 31.23
CA ILE A 92 -13.35 -10.43 31.07
C ILE A 92 -13.18 -10.14 29.58
N PRO A 93 -14.20 -9.61 28.87
CA PRO A 93 -14.00 -9.13 27.51
C PRO A 93 -12.74 -8.28 27.51
N ALA A 94 -11.75 -8.62 26.69
CA ALA A 94 -10.51 -7.85 26.65
C ALA A 94 -10.90 -6.42 26.26
N ILE A 95 -10.99 -5.52 27.25
CA ILE A 95 -11.18 -4.10 27.00
C ILE A 95 -9.82 -3.66 26.46
N GLU A 96 -9.75 -3.61 25.14
CA GLU A 96 -8.62 -3.11 24.39
C GLU A 96 -8.45 -1.62 24.74
N GLU A 97 -7.56 -1.31 25.69
CA GLU A 97 -7.21 0.09 25.93
C GLU A 97 -6.48 0.61 24.68
N VAL A 98 -7.15 1.52 23.97
CA VAL A 98 -6.60 2.20 22.81
C VAL A 98 -5.58 3.22 23.31
N GLU A 99 -4.30 2.93 23.10
CA GLU A 99 -3.19 3.84 23.41
C GLU A 99 -3.12 5.02 22.43
N GLY A 100 -3.70 4.85 21.24
CA GLY A 100 -3.76 5.89 20.21
C GLY A 100 -4.19 5.33 18.85
N ASN A 101 -3.90 6.06 17.78
CA ASN A 101 -4.12 5.59 16.41
C ASN A 101 -2.81 5.64 15.62
N VAL A 102 -2.59 4.64 14.78
CA VAL A 102 -1.52 4.64 13.78
C VAL A 102 -2.14 4.83 12.41
N VAL A 103 -1.52 5.66 11.61
CA VAL A 103 -1.97 5.92 10.24
C VAL A 103 -1.23 4.99 9.30
N PHE A 104 -2.00 4.16 8.60
CA PHE A 104 -1.52 3.32 7.52
C PHE A 104 -2.06 3.82 6.20
N ASP A 105 -1.41 3.36 5.13
CA ASP A 105 -2.04 3.34 3.84
C ASP A 105 -3.26 2.42 3.90
N ALA A 106 -4.46 2.93 3.54
CA ALA A 106 -5.68 2.12 3.52
C ALA A 106 -5.60 0.91 2.59
N LEU A 107 -4.57 0.83 1.76
CA LEU A 107 -4.36 -0.23 0.79
C LEU A 107 -3.61 -1.41 1.42
N LEU A 108 -2.87 -1.16 2.50
CA LEU A 108 -2.35 -2.19 3.39
C LEU A 108 -3.46 -2.77 4.29
N ILE A 109 -4.54 -2.01 4.50
CA ILE A 109 -5.64 -2.38 5.41
C ILE A 109 -6.92 -2.66 4.64
N LYS A 110 -7.15 -3.93 4.31
CA LYS A 110 -8.36 -4.36 3.60
C LYS A 110 -9.67 -4.09 4.35
N ASP A 111 -9.63 -4.09 5.69
CA ASP A 111 -10.81 -3.92 6.54
C ASP A 111 -10.43 -3.16 7.81
N THR A 112 -10.72 -1.86 7.84
CA THR A 112 -10.36 -0.99 8.97
C THR A 112 -11.20 -1.25 10.22
N SER A 113 -12.42 -1.79 10.10
CA SER A 113 -13.27 -2.03 11.28
C SER A 113 -12.84 -3.27 12.05
N ASN A 114 -12.23 -4.23 11.36
CA ASN A 114 -11.76 -5.48 11.94
C ASN A 114 -10.24 -5.60 12.02
N THR A 115 -9.51 -4.49 11.93
CA THR A 115 -8.04 -4.45 12.03
C THR A 115 -7.60 -3.58 13.21
N ILE A 116 -6.63 -4.08 13.96
CA ILE A 116 -5.97 -3.35 15.05
C ILE A 116 -4.45 -3.40 14.87
N ALA A 117 -3.77 -2.43 15.46
CA ALA A 117 -2.32 -2.42 15.56
C ALA A 117 -1.92 -2.80 17.00
N LEU A 118 -0.87 -3.60 17.16
CA LEU A 118 -0.33 -4.00 18.46
C LEU A 118 1.16 -3.64 18.52
N ARG A 119 1.59 -3.16 19.67
CA ARG A 119 3.02 -2.99 19.96
C ARG A 119 3.58 -4.30 20.49
N VAL A 120 4.56 -4.87 19.80
CA VAL A 120 5.25 -6.08 20.21
C VAL A 120 6.03 -5.81 21.48
N LYS A 121 5.98 -6.76 22.42
CA LYS A 121 6.74 -6.71 23.67
C LYS A 121 7.52 -8.00 23.84
N GLY A 122 8.85 -7.88 23.95
CA GLY A 122 9.78 -8.99 24.10
C GLY A 122 10.21 -9.62 22.77
N ASP A 123 10.93 -10.73 22.87
CA ASP A 123 11.77 -11.23 21.77
C ASP A 123 11.29 -12.58 21.20
N SER A 124 10.06 -13.01 21.50
CA SER A 124 9.56 -14.35 21.10
C SER A 124 9.44 -14.54 19.58
N MET A 125 9.38 -13.45 18.81
CA MET A 125 9.17 -13.47 17.35
C MET A 125 10.38 -12.96 16.54
N VAL A 126 11.55 -12.78 17.16
CA VAL A 126 12.76 -12.28 16.47
C VAL A 126 13.20 -13.17 15.30
N GLY A 127 12.92 -14.48 15.36
CA GLY A 127 13.18 -15.42 14.26
C GLY A 127 12.34 -15.17 13.00
N ALA A 128 11.23 -14.44 13.13
CA ALA A 128 10.40 -13.97 12.02
C ALA A 128 10.76 -12.52 11.59
N GLY A 129 11.81 -11.93 12.16
CA GLY A 129 12.20 -10.54 11.93
C GLY A 129 11.28 -9.52 12.63
N ILE A 130 10.56 -9.93 13.67
CA ILE A 130 9.69 -9.07 14.48
C ILE A 130 10.36 -8.85 15.84
N TYR A 131 10.69 -7.61 16.16
CA TYR A 131 11.49 -7.22 17.32
C TYR A 131 10.67 -6.48 18.38
N ASP A 132 11.21 -6.36 19.60
CA ASP A 132 10.59 -5.56 20.66
C ASP A 132 10.28 -4.14 20.16
N ARG A 133 9.07 -3.66 20.48
CA ARG A 133 8.50 -2.36 20.08
C ARG A 133 8.09 -2.22 18.62
N ASP A 134 8.25 -3.25 17.78
CA ASP A 134 7.65 -3.23 16.44
C ASP A 134 6.13 -3.09 16.53
N ILE A 135 5.55 -2.49 15.50
CA ILE A 135 4.09 -2.37 15.36
C ILE A 135 3.64 -3.43 14.36
N VAL A 136 2.81 -4.36 14.83
CA VAL A 136 2.20 -5.38 13.98
C VAL A 136 0.73 -5.04 13.76
N VAL A 137 0.29 -5.24 12.52
CA VAL A 137 -1.11 -5.04 12.13
C VAL A 137 -1.77 -6.40 12.04
N VAL A 138 -2.86 -6.58 12.79
CA VAL A 138 -3.58 -7.86 12.86
C VAL A 138 -5.06 -7.66 12.56
N ARG A 139 -5.64 -8.62 11.83
CA ARG A 139 -7.08 -8.71 11.61
C ARG A 139 -7.70 -9.59 12.69
N ARG A 140 -8.79 -9.18 13.32
CA ARG A 140 -9.48 -10.05 14.29
C ARG A 140 -10.19 -11.20 13.58
N TRP A 141 -10.15 -12.38 14.18
CA TRP A 141 -10.87 -13.56 13.69
C TRP A 141 -12.13 -13.79 14.53
N GLY A 142 -13.31 -13.66 13.92
CA GLY A 142 -14.60 -13.83 14.59
C GLY A 142 -15.23 -12.50 15.00
N SER A 143 -16.39 -12.20 14.41
CA SER A 143 -17.39 -11.25 14.93
C SER A 143 -18.40 -12.02 15.77
#